data_AF-A0A1F8LTT3-F1
#
_entry.id   AF-A0A1F8LTT3-F1
#
_cell.length_a   1.000
_cell.length_b   1.000
_cell.length_c   1.000
_cell.angle_alpha   90.00
_cell.angle_beta   90.00
_cell.angle_gamma   90.00
#
_symmetry.space_group_name_H-M   'P 1'
#
loop_
_entity.id
_entity.type
_entity.pdbx_description
1 polymer ?
#
loop_
_entity_poly.entity_id
_entity_poly.type
_entity_poly.pdbx_seq_one_letter_code
_entity_poly.pdbx_strand_id
1 'polypeptide(L)'
;MIDLKPYFDAVNATEAEVQRIASEVDVLFCLETEEGKAQALEMKAQLDEAQVKHDEAVALYESMQNANRPNDVAKNFVPVSTTQSEAEGNQPTVIKRQDYDKLSQIARSRFVKSGGTVED
;
A
#
# COMPACT_ATOMS: atom_id res chain seq x y z
N MET A 1 18.69 -18.16 4.83
CA MET A 1 18.05 -16.84 4.77
C MET A 1 19.18 -15.83 4.71
N ILE A 2 19.17 -14.95 3.70
CA ILE A 2 20.17 -13.89 3.55
C ILE A 2 19.94 -12.87 4.66
N ASP A 3 21.01 -12.43 5.33
CA ASP A 3 20.94 -11.31 6.26
C ASP A 3 20.82 -10.00 5.46
N LEU A 4 19.68 -9.34 5.59
CA LEU A 4 19.37 -8.10 4.86
C LEU A 4 19.85 -6.85 5.61
N LYS A 5 20.29 -7.00 6.86
CA LYS A 5 20.65 -5.85 7.70
C LYS A 5 21.79 -5.01 7.13
N PRO A 6 22.91 -5.58 6.62
CA PRO A 6 24.00 -4.77 6.07
C PRO A 6 23.59 -3.94 4.85
N TYR A 7 22.67 -4.47 4.02
CA TYR A 7 22.15 -3.77 2.85
C TYR A 7 21.22 -2.62 3.26
N PHE A 8 20.40 -2.84 4.27
CA PHE A 8 19.55 -1.79 4.84
C PHE A 8 20.38 -0.69 5.52
N ASP A 9 21.43 -1.06 6.25
CA ASP A 9 22.35 -0.11 6.88
C ASP A 9 23.08 0.74 5.82
N ALA A 10 23.41 0.16 4.66
CA ALA A 10 24.00 0.89 3.54
C ALA A 10 23.04 1.92 2.92
N VAL A 11 21.75 1.58 2.78
CA VAL A 11 20.70 2.52 2.33
C VAL A 11 20.58 3.69 3.31
N ASN A 12 20.51 3.41 4.61
CA ASN A 12 20.41 4.48 5.61
C ASN A 12 21.64 5.39 5.61
N ALA A 13 22.83 4.84 5.37
CA ALA A 13 24.07 5.62 5.30
C ALA A 13 24.09 6.56 4.10
N THR A 14 23.68 6.09 2.92
CA THR A 14 23.61 6.93 1.71
C THR A 14 22.47 7.94 1.78
N GLU A 15 21.33 7.59 2.38
CA GLU A 15 20.22 8.53 2.63
C GLU A 15 20.66 9.68 3.54
N ALA A 16 21.40 9.38 4.62
CA ALA A 16 21.94 10.40 5.51
C ALA A 16 22.92 11.35 4.80
N GLU A 17 23.70 10.84 3.83
CA GLU A 17 24.61 11.66 3.02
C GLU A 17 23.85 12.58 2.07
N VAL A 18 22.82 12.07 1.37
CA VAL A 18 21.92 12.89 0.53
C VAL A 18 21.28 13.99 1.37
N GLN A 19 20.74 13.66 2.53
CA GLN A 19 20.08 14.62 3.41
C GLN A 19 21.05 15.70 3.91
N ARG A 20 22.32 15.32 4.21
CA ARG A 20 23.36 16.27 4.62
C ARG A 20 23.64 17.29 3.50
N ILE A 21 23.86 16.81 2.27
CA ILE A 21 24.15 17.67 1.12
C ILE A 21 22.94 18.54 0.79
N ALA A 22 21.73 17.98 0.80
CA ALA A 22 20.50 18.73 0.58
C ALA A 22 20.31 19.84 1.62
N SER A 23 20.61 19.57 2.90
CA SER A 23 20.54 20.58 3.96
C SER A 23 21.57 21.70 3.77
N GLU A 24 22.79 21.36 3.32
CA GLU A 24 23.84 22.33 3.04
C GLU A 24 23.47 23.23 1.84
N VAL A 25 22.93 22.63 0.77
CA VAL A 25 22.37 23.36 -0.39
C VAL A 25 21.23 24.28 0.03
N ASP A 26 20.30 23.80 0.87
CA ASP A 26 19.17 24.59 1.37
C ASP A 26 19.65 25.79 2.18
N VAL A 27 20.59 25.59 3.12
CA VAL A 27 21.20 26.68 3.89
C VAL A 27 21.82 27.72 2.98
N LEU A 28 22.62 27.30 1.99
CA LEU A 28 23.27 28.21 1.04
C LEU A 28 22.25 28.99 0.20
N PHE A 29 21.15 28.36 -0.18
CA PHE A 29 20.09 28.99 -0.95
C PHE A 29 19.28 29.99 -0.10
N CYS A 30 19.03 29.66 1.17
CA CYS A 30 18.35 30.52 2.14
C CYS A 30 19.15 31.75 2.59
N LEU A 31 20.46 31.81 2.31
CA LEU A 31 21.27 33.01 2.59
C LEU A 31 20.90 34.21 1.70
N GLU A 32 20.14 33.99 0.61
CA GLU A 32 19.71 35.02 -0.36
C GLU A 32 20.85 35.84 -1.00
N THR A 33 22.10 35.41 -0.84
CA THR A 33 23.27 36.03 -1.47
C THR A 33 23.54 35.42 -2.84
N GLU A 34 24.10 36.22 -3.76
CA GLU A 34 24.50 35.71 -5.09
C GLU A 34 25.64 34.67 -4.97
N GLU A 35 26.54 34.82 -4.00
CA GLU A 35 27.59 33.85 -3.69
C GLU A 35 27.01 32.53 -3.15
N GLY A 36 26.02 32.59 -2.27
CA GLY A 36 25.35 31.40 -1.72
C GLY A 36 24.59 30.62 -2.80
N LYS A 37 23.91 31.32 -3.72
CA LYS A 37 23.27 30.69 -4.88
C LYS A 37 24.28 30.03 -5.82
N ALA A 38 25.42 30.68 -6.08
CA ALA A 38 26.48 30.11 -6.91
C ALA A 38 27.05 28.83 -6.29
N GLN A 39 27.34 28.84 -4.99
CA GLN A 39 27.81 27.66 -4.25
C GLN A 39 26.77 26.53 -4.21
N ALA A 40 25.49 26.86 -4.00
CA ALA A 40 24.40 25.87 -4.06
C ALA A 40 24.31 25.20 -5.44
N LEU A 41 24.52 25.96 -6.52
CA LEU A 41 24.54 25.42 -7.88
C LEU A 41 25.78 24.56 -8.15
N GLU A 42 26.94 24.88 -7.57
CA GLU A 42 28.14 24.03 -7.65
C GLU A 42 27.96 22.70 -6.92
N MET A 43 27.26 22.73 -5.77
CA MET A 43 26.94 21.52 -5.00
C MET A 43 25.92 20.60 -5.68
N LYS A 44 25.24 21.06 -6.74
CA LYS A 44 24.29 20.24 -7.49
C LYS A 44 24.90 18.91 -7.96
N ALA A 45 26.12 18.94 -8.48
CA ALA A 45 26.78 17.72 -8.96
C ALA A 45 27.03 16.72 -7.82
N GLN A 46 27.31 17.21 -6.61
CA GLN A 46 27.51 16.36 -5.43
C GLN A 46 26.18 15.77 -4.94
N LEU A 47 25.10 16.55 -5.01
CA LEU A 47 23.76 16.06 -4.69
C LEU A 47 23.30 14.99 -5.67
N ASP A 48 23.50 15.22 -6.97
CA ASP A 48 23.17 14.25 -8.02
C ASP A 48 23.97 12.94 -7.84
N GLU A 49 25.27 13.03 -7.53
CA GLU A 49 26.11 11.85 -7.27
C GLU A 49 25.65 11.06 -6.02
N ALA A 50 25.31 11.77 -4.93
CA ALA A 50 24.81 11.15 -3.71
C ALA A 50 23.46 10.45 -3.95
N GLN A 51 22.56 11.07 -4.73
CA GLN A 51 21.28 10.48 -5.09
C GLN A 51 21.45 9.19 -5.88
N VAL A 52 22.37 9.16 -6.86
CA VAL A 52 22.66 7.94 -7.63
C VAL A 52 23.16 6.81 -6.71
N LYS A 53 24.08 7.08 -5.79
CA LYS A 53 24.57 6.08 -4.83
C LYS A 53 23.46 5.55 -3.92
N HIS A 54 22.55 6.42 -3.50
CA HIS A 54 21.38 6.03 -2.73
C HIS A 54 20.47 5.11 -3.54
N ASP A 55 20.14 5.47 -4.78
CA ASP A 55 19.27 4.68 -5.65
C ASP A 55 19.88 3.29 -5.96
N GLU A 56 21.20 3.22 -6.16
CA GLU A 56 21.93 1.95 -6.31
C GLU A 56 21.85 1.08 -5.04
N ALA A 57 21.98 1.68 -3.86
CA ALA A 57 21.87 0.96 -2.58
C ALA A 57 20.45 0.40 -2.36
N VAL A 58 19.42 1.19 -2.69
CA VAL A 58 18.01 0.77 -2.61
C VAL A 58 17.76 -0.39 -3.58
N ALA A 59 18.17 -0.26 -4.84
CA ALA A 59 18.01 -1.31 -5.84
C ALA A 59 18.69 -2.62 -5.40
N LEU A 60 19.89 -2.52 -4.81
CA LEU A 60 20.59 -3.68 -4.26
C LEU A 60 19.82 -4.31 -3.10
N TYR A 61 19.35 -3.52 -2.13
CA TYR A 61 18.54 -4.01 -1.00
C TYR A 61 17.27 -4.73 -1.49
N GLU A 62 16.54 -4.14 -2.42
CA GLU A 62 15.31 -4.72 -2.97
C GLU A 62 15.59 -6.02 -3.74
N SER A 63 16.66 -6.06 -4.53
CA SER A 63 17.07 -7.28 -5.24
C SER A 63 17.36 -8.43 -4.28
N MET A 64 18.03 -8.13 -3.16
CA MET A 64 18.34 -9.11 -2.12
C MET A 64 17.11 -9.52 -1.33
N GLN A 65 16.20 -8.59 -1.05
CA GLN A 65 14.93 -8.88 -0.41
C GLN A 65 14.09 -9.84 -1.27
N ASN A 66 14.01 -9.58 -2.59
CA ASN A 66 13.30 -10.42 -3.53
C ASN A 66 13.93 -11.81 -3.67
N ALA A 67 15.26 -11.89 -3.73
CA ALA A 67 15.98 -13.18 -3.74
C ALA A 67 15.80 -13.98 -2.44
N ASN A 68 15.58 -13.31 -1.31
CA ASN A 68 15.37 -13.95 0.00
C ASN A 68 13.92 -14.41 0.23
N ARG A 69 12.95 -14.06 -0.62
CA ARG A 69 11.54 -14.48 -0.49
C ARG A 69 11.32 -15.84 -1.18
N PRO A 70 10.98 -16.91 -0.44
CA PRO A 70 10.69 -18.21 -1.03
C PRO A 70 9.27 -18.22 -1.59
N ASN A 71 9.14 -17.94 -2.90
CA ASN A 71 7.90 -17.93 -3.66
C ASN A 71 6.83 -16.93 -3.20
N ASP A 72 6.20 -16.31 -4.19
CA ASP A 72 5.10 -15.35 -4.04
C ASP A 72 3.82 -16.09 -3.60
N VAL A 73 3.77 -16.52 -2.33
CA VAL A 73 2.68 -17.34 -1.76
C VAL A 73 1.33 -16.63 -1.90
N ALA A 74 1.34 -15.29 -2.02
CA ALA A 74 0.15 -14.49 -2.29
C ALA A 74 -0.57 -14.87 -3.60
N LYS A 75 0.18 -15.31 -4.64
CA LYS A 75 -0.42 -15.81 -5.89
C LYS A 75 -1.20 -17.11 -5.72
N ASN A 76 -1.00 -17.83 -4.63
CA ASN A 76 -1.73 -19.07 -4.33
C ASN A 76 -3.05 -18.82 -3.58
N PHE A 77 -3.36 -17.58 -3.18
CA PHE A 77 -4.61 -17.23 -2.53
C PHE A 77 -5.56 -16.55 -3.51
N VAL A 78 -6.32 -17.34 -4.28
CA VAL A 78 -7.48 -16.85 -5.04
C VAL A 78 -8.69 -16.84 -4.10
N PRO A 79 -9.31 -15.68 -3.79
CA PRO A 79 -10.52 -15.63 -2.98
C PRO A 79 -11.67 -16.31 -3.73
N VAL A 80 -12.18 -17.44 -3.21
CA VAL A 80 -13.34 -18.17 -3.76
C VAL A 80 -14.67 -17.49 -3.41
N SER A 81 -14.77 -16.16 -3.57
CA SER A 81 -16.04 -15.42 -3.43
C SER A 81 -16.68 -15.16 -4.79
N THR A 82 -16.90 -16.20 -5.58
CA THR A 82 -17.89 -16.16 -6.65
C THR A 82 -19.21 -16.68 -6.08
N THR A 83 -19.90 -15.87 -5.30
CA THR A 83 -21.33 -16.13 -5.04
C THR A 83 -22.09 -15.78 -6.30
N GLN A 84 -22.46 -16.83 -7.03
CA GLN A 84 -23.37 -16.81 -8.16
C GLN A 84 -24.66 -16.07 -7.75
N SER A 85 -24.91 -14.89 -8.32
CA SER A 85 -26.19 -14.20 -8.16
C SER A 85 -27.26 -14.98 -8.91
N GLU A 86 -27.95 -15.87 -8.21
CA GLU A 86 -29.22 -16.43 -8.69
C GLU A 86 -30.29 -15.34 -8.60
N ALA A 87 -30.92 -15.07 -9.74
CA ALA A 87 -31.92 -14.03 -9.96
C ALA A 87 -33.03 -14.04 -8.89
N GLU A 88 -33.26 -12.85 -8.33
CA GLU A 88 -34.31 -12.56 -7.34
C GLU A 88 -35.69 -12.86 -7.93
N GLY A 89 -36.28 -13.97 -7.50
CA GLY A 89 -37.73 -14.13 -7.50
C GLY A 89 -38.31 -13.08 -6.56
N ASN A 90 -39.08 -12.16 -7.13
CA ASN A 90 -39.75 -11.03 -6.49
C ASN A 90 -40.49 -11.47 -5.20
N GLN A 91 -39.82 -11.41 -4.05
CA GLN A 91 -40.44 -11.68 -2.75
C GLN A 91 -41.15 -10.40 -2.31
N PRO A 92 -42.44 -10.47 -1.91
CA PRO A 92 -43.17 -9.29 -1.44
C PRO A 92 -42.45 -8.67 -0.26
N THR A 93 -42.32 -7.35 -0.25
CA THR A 93 -41.57 -6.58 0.76
C THR A 93 -42.24 -6.57 2.14
N VAL A 94 -43.51 -6.96 2.22
CA VAL A 94 -44.30 -7.03 3.45
C VAL A 94 -45.01 -8.38 3.52
N ILE A 95 -44.83 -9.12 4.62
CA ILE A 95 -45.55 -10.38 4.87
C ILE A 95 -46.09 -10.43 6.30
N LYS A 96 -47.17 -11.20 6.51
CA LYS A 96 -47.72 -11.43 7.84
C LYS A 96 -46.85 -12.37 8.65
N ARG A 97 -46.86 -12.23 9.97
CA ARG A 97 -46.09 -13.08 10.90
C ARG A 97 -46.36 -14.56 10.71
N GLN A 98 -47.63 -14.93 10.48
CA GLN A 98 -48.03 -16.31 10.22
C GLN A 98 -47.40 -16.91 8.96
N ASP A 99 -47.08 -16.08 7.97
CA ASP A 99 -46.49 -16.53 6.71
C ASP A 99 -44.96 -16.49 6.78
N TYR A 100 -44.38 -15.55 7.53
CA TYR A 100 -42.95 -15.56 7.87
C TYR A 100 -42.55 -16.84 8.62
N ASP A 101 -43.41 -17.30 9.54
CA ASP A 101 -43.14 -18.52 10.31
C ASP A 101 -43.24 -19.81 9.47
N LYS A 102 -43.87 -19.76 8.30
CA LYS A 102 -43.88 -20.87 7.33
C LYS A 102 -42.64 -20.89 6.43
N LEU A 103 -41.85 -19.81 6.40
CA LEU A 103 -40.64 -19.74 5.57
C LEU A 103 -39.52 -20.61 6.14
N SER A 104 -38.75 -21.22 5.24
CA SER A 104 -37.50 -21.92 5.59
C SER A 104 -36.45 -20.95 6.14
N GLN A 105 -35.49 -21.46 6.92
CA GLN A 105 -34.45 -20.62 7.55
C GLN A 105 -33.65 -19.80 6.51
N ILE A 106 -33.39 -20.39 5.33
CA ILE A 106 -32.72 -19.70 4.22
C ILE A 106 -33.61 -18.58 3.68
N ALA A 107 -34.90 -18.83 3.45
CA ALA A 107 -35.83 -17.82 2.96
C ALA A 107 -36.03 -16.66 3.96
N ARG A 108 -36.13 -16.95 5.26
CA ARG A 108 -36.17 -15.92 6.32
C ARG A 108 -34.93 -15.04 6.30
N SER A 109 -33.75 -15.66 6.17
CA SER A 109 -32.48 -14.91 6.10
C SER A 109 -32.39 -14.00 4.89
N ARG A 110 -32.94 -14.43 3.74
CA ARG A 110 -33.01 -13.64 2.51
C ARG A 110 -33.99 -12.48 2.68
N PHE A 111 -35.17 -12.74 3.23
CA PHE A 111 -36.20 -11.72 3.49
C PHE A 111 -35.72 -10.60 4.43
N VAL A 112 -35.01 -10.96 5.51
CA VAL A 112 -34.42 -9.97 6.42
C VAL A 112 -33.29 -9.18 5.73
N LYS A 113 -32.44 -9.85 4.94
CA LYS A 113 -31.37 -9.19 4.19
C LYS A 113 -31.90 -8.25 3.10
N SER A 114 -33.03 -8.56 2.49
CA SER A 114 -33.69 -7.70 1.51
C SER A 114 -34.49 -6.54 2.15
N GLY A 115 -34.48 -6.39 3.47
CA GLY A 115 -35.16 -5.30 4.18
C GLY A 115 -36.68 -5.48 4.29
N GLY A 116 -37.19 -6.70 4.22
CA GLY A 116 -38.63 -6.97 4.32
C GLY A 116 -39.19 -6.71 5.72
N THR A 117 -40.44 -6.23 5.79
CA THR A 117 -41.14 -5.95 7.05
C THR A 117 -42.17 -7.02 7.38
N VAL A 118 -42.26 -7.38 8.67
CA VAL A 118 -43.25 -8.34 9.17
C VAL A 118 -44.33 -7.58 9.92
N GLU A 119 -45.58 -7.73 9.48
CA GLU A 119 -46.77 -7.20 10.14
C GLU A 119 -47.58 -8.35 10.80
N ASP A 120 -48.43 -8.03 11.77
CA ASP A 120 -49.20 -9.02 12.56
C ASP A 120 -50.42 -9.58 11.80
#